data_AF-A0A1D2QWJ7-F1
#
_entry.id   AF-A0A1D2QWJ7-F1
#
_cell.length_a   1.000
_cell.length_b   1.000
_cell.length_c   1.000
_cell.angle_alpha   90.00
_cell.angle_beta   90.00
_cell.angle_gamma   90.00
#
_symmetry.space_group_name_H-M   'P 1'
#
loop_
_entity.id
_entity.type
_entity.pdbx_description
1 polymer ?
#
loop_
_entity_poly.entity_id
_entity_poly.type
_entity_poly.pdbx_seq_one_letter_code
_entity_poly.pdbx_strand_id
1 'polypeptide(L)'
;MTTLISVLEKLKQVRKEIEGLIDSATVIFIDMTESTTYKDERGIAVGVEKVIKFNLDVTKIIKRKGEKYKQKGEIKEYEICKYIGDEVMAYFKGKNSSKVAIEIAIDIQKYFKDVNKEIRNELDEYKPKMGIDFGDVLFAQYYNFPIDPYGLVVDRAARIVSLAKPYQILISEDAKTHAEDKISVKFGRKESKKFKGIKEEVGVHEVIWNKKLGELGIKFEEEPSVFMIPANEPAVYKFIKDNNLLEPTEQIDLSLYTYETLAAALRYDLEDLHPPTPLIFRVRIRNPLKDPKKRPFIQSSIGIMAEVIKQNSNIIFNVRFYDNEPLLRTYIFRKRNKKSEGLLGLYKFDPKHSMRFVGAEYNYLIHARGRSFFERHLLDLFQSRFDYSWDTLTEQKAVIFDLDGVIIDSMPFYYKAWKEAFETVGVNVSEEEIYMREGEKREITAKEIFKEHKGYEPDDDLIRAIVKRKEEAYHRIFKSKIFPGIVELLNLLKAKNIKLGLVTGSVTKTIEEFKSKTTIFSLFDVIVTGGETKTGKPSPEPYLKAVEKLLIPARNCYVIENAPLGIKSAKSASLTCFAVKGSSPLSTRKLKSAGADFVYKDIKELKKHIIWADTNMPMKKFLGIFEDVL
;
A
#
# COMPACT_ATOMS: atom_id res chain seq x y z
N MET A 1 -30.42 -44.87 -16.28
CA MET A 1 -29.41 -45.74 -15.64
C MET A 1 -28.13 -45.85 -16.46
N THR A 2 -28.17 -46.22 -17.74
CA THR A 2 -26.98 -46.36 -18.61
C THR A 2 -26.12 -45.08 -18.69
N THR A 3 -26.75 -43.91 -18.80
CA THR A 3 -26.05 -42.62 -18.75
C THR A 3 -25.35 -42.37 -17.41
N LEU A 4 -25.97 -42.79 -16.30
CA LEU A 4 -25.40 -42.63 -14.96
C LEU A 4 -24.18 -43.53 -14.76
N ILE A 5 -24.25 -44.77 -15.26
CA ILE A 5 -23.13 -45.72 -15.24
C ILE A 5 -21.96 -45.17 -16.07
N SER A 6 -22.23 -44.66 -17.28
CA SER A 6 -21.19 -44.05 -18.12
C SER A 6 -20.53 -42.82 -17.48
N VAL A 7 -21.30 -41.98 -16.78
CA VAL A 7 -20.76 -40.85 -16.01
C VAL A 7 -19.87 -41.33 -14.86
N LEU A 8 -20.30 -42.36 -14.12
CA LEU A 8 -19.51 -42.94 -13.02
C LEU A 8 -18.21 -43.57 -13.52
N GLU A 9 -18.21 -44.24 -14.66
CA GLU A 9 -17.01 -44.80 -15.28
C GLU A 9 -16.03 -43.70 -15.71
N LYS A 10 -16.53 -42.62 -16.32
CA LYS A 10 -15.71 -41.44 -16.66
C LYS A 10 -15.12 -40.77 -15.40
N LEU A 11 -15.90 -40.63 -14.33
CA LEU A 11 -15.41 -40.08 -13.07
C LEU A 11 -14.34 -40.97 -12.43
N LYS A 12 -14.47 -42.29 -12.50
CA LYS A 12 -13.43 -43.24 -12.05
C LYS A 12 -12.16 -43.13 -12.87
N GLN A 13 -12.28 -42.96 -14.19
CA GLN A 13 -11.14 -42.78 -15.08
C GLN A 13 -10.41 -41.46 -14.81
N VAL A 14 -11.14 -40.35 -14.71
CA VAL A 14 -10.58 -39.03 -14.34
C VAL A 14 -9.92 -39.08 -12.97
N ARG A 15 -10.54 -39.76 -11.99
CA ARG A 15 -9.94 -39.95 -10.68
C ARG A 15 -8.60 -40.70 -10.75
N LYS A 16 -8.53 -41.77 -11.54
CA LYS A 16 -7.29 -42.56 -11.72
C LYS A 16 -6.19 -41.74 -12.42
N GLU A 17 -6.57 -40.88 -13.37
CA GLU A 17 -5.64 -39.96 -14.03
C GLU A 17 -5.09 -38.92 -13.05
N ILE A 18 -5.95 -38.32 -12.21
CA ILE A 18 -5.55 -37.37 -11.16
C ILE A 18 -4.67 -38.07 -10.10
N GLU A 19 -5.03 -39.27 -9.66
CA GLU A 19 -4.23 -40.07 -8.71
C GLU A 19 -2.83 -40.36 -9.26
N GLY A 20 -2.68 -40.53 -10.59
CA GLY A 20 -1.39 -40.70 -11.25
C GLY A 20 -0.51 -39.44 -11.31
N LEU A 21 -1.08 -38.26 -11.07
CA LEU A 21 -0.37 -36.97 -11.03
C LEU A 21 0.03 -36.56 -9.61
N ILE A 22 -0.40 -37.29 -8.59
CA ILE A 22 -0.08 -37.01 -7.20
C ILE A 22 1.15 -37.83 -6.80
N ASP A 23 2.18 -37.15 -6.30
CA ASP A 23 3.34 -37.79 -5.70
C ASP A 23 3.73 -37.06 -4.42
N SER A 24 4.32 -37.77 -3.46
CA SER A 24 4.75 -37.14 -2.22
C SER A 24 6.09 -36.43 -2.43
N ALA A 25 6.14 -35.15 -2.09
CA ALA A 25 7.33 -34.32 -2.26
C ALA A 25 7.54 -33.39 -1.06
N THR A 26 8.79 -32.99 -0.87
CA THR A 26 9.12 -31.86 0.01
C THR A 26 9.20 -30.60 -0.83
N VAL A 27 8.51 -29.55 -0.40
CA VAL A 27 8.56 -28.21 -0.99
C VAL A 27 9.33 -27.28 -0.05
N ILE A 28 10.24 -26.48 -0.61
CA ILE A 28 10.95 -25.42 0.09
C ILE A 28 10.68 -24.07 -0.58
N PHE A 29 10.33 -23.08 0.24
CA PHE A 29 10.35 -21.66 -0.13
C PHE A 29 11.55 -20.98 0.53
N ILE A 30 12.25 -20.17 -0.24
CA ILE A 30 13.37 -19.34 0.20
C ILE A 30 13.08 -17.88 -0.15
N ASP A 31 13.07 -17.03 0.87
CA ASP A 31 12.79 -15.59 0.75
C ASP A 31 13.94 -14.77 1.36
N MET A 32 14.13 -13.55 0.86
CA MET A 32 15.04 -12.56 1.42
C MET A 32 14.25 -11.56 2.26
N THR A 33 14.49 -11.56 3.57
CA THR A 33 13.83 -10.58 4.45
C THR A 33 14.16 -9.13 4.08
N GLU A 34 13.19 -8.23 4.32
CA GLU A 34 13.32 -6.79 4.14
C GLU A 34 13.55 -6.32 2.68
N SER A 35 13.24 -7.15 1.68
CA SER A 35 13.38 -6.77 0.25
C SER A 35 12.60 -5.50 -0.12
N THR A 36 11.39 -5.34 0.40
CA THR A 36 10.55 -4.13 0.21
C THR A 36 11.19 -2.91 0.86
N THR A 37 11.58 -3.03 2.14
CA THR A 37 12.27 -1.95 2.87
C THR A 37 13.55 -1.52 2.15
N TYR A 38 14.30 -2.46 1.60
CA TYR A 38 15.51 -2.17 0.84
C TYR A 38 15.20 -1.39 -0.45
N LYS A 39 14.14 -1.75 -1.19
CA LYS A 39 13.68 -1.01 -2.38
C LYS A 39 13.24 0.41 -2.03
N ASP A 40 12.60 0.59 -0.88
CA ASP A 40 12.15 1.91 -0.41
C ASP A 40 13.34 2.81 0.00
N GLU A 41 14.34 2.25 0.68
CA GLU A 41 15.49 3.01 1.19
C GLU A 41 16.60 3.25 0.15
N ARG A 42 16.83 2.30 -0.77
CA ARG A 42 17.92 2.36 -1.76
C ARG A 42 17.44 2.62 -3.19
N GLY A 43 16.13 2.61 -3.43
CA GLY A 43 15.50 2.77 -4.74
C GLY A 43 15.17 1.43 -5.41
N ILE A 44 14.07 1.42 -6.17
CA ILE A 44 13.46 0.21 -6.76
C ILE A 44 14.45 -0.56 -7.63
N ALA A 45 15.19 0.11 -8.52
CA ALA A 45 16.11 -0.54 -9.45
C ALA A 45 17.23 -1.31 -8.72
N VAL A 46 17.83 -0.69 -7.70
CA VAL A 46 18.90 -1.30 -6.87
C VAL A 46 18.37 -2.47 -6.06
N GLY A 47 17.15 -2.33 -5.51
CA GLY A 47 16.53 -3.42 -4.78
C GLY A 47 16.13 -4.61 -5.66
N VAL A 48 15.69 -4.37 -6.90
CA VAL A 48 15.42 -5.44 -7.87
C VAL A 48 16.71 -6.19 -8.23
N GLU A 49 17.82 -5.47 -8.46
CA GLU A 49 19.12 -6.10 -8.74
C GLU A 49 19.59 -7.01 -7.59
N LYS A 50 19.45 -6.54 -6.34
CA LYS A 50 19.79 -7.31 -5.14
C LYS A 50 18.98 -8.62 -5.05
N VAL A 51 17.68 -8.55 -5.30
CA VAL A 51 16.79 -9.74 -5.31
C VAL A 51 17.20 -10.72 -6.42
N ILE A 52 17.50 -10.22 -7.62
CA ILE A 52 17.95 -11.07 -8.74
C ILE A 52 19.23 -11.81 -8.36
N LYS A 53 20.21 -11.12 -7.77
CA LYS A 53 21.47 -11.73 -7.34
C LYS A 53 21.24 -12.81 -6.27
N PHE A 54 20.43 -12.50 -5.26
CA PHE A 54 20.03 -13.46 -4.23
C PHE A 54 19.43 -14.74 -4.86
N ASN A 55 18.44 -14.58 -5.75
CA ASN A 55 17.75 -15.69 -6.40
C ASN A 55 18.70 -16.54 -7.27
N LEU A 56 19.64 -15.92 -7.97
CA LEU A 56 20.64 -16.62 -8.77
C LEU A 56 21.57 -17.48 -7.91
N ASP A 57 22.02 -16.98 -6.77
CA ASP A 57 22.94 -17.71 -5.90
C ASP A 57 22.23 -18.86 -5.17
N VAL A 58 20.98 -18.64 -4.70
CA VAL A 58 20.12 -19.72 -4.18
C VAL A 58 19.93 -20.82 -5.23
N THR A 59 19.60 -20.44 -6.46
CA THR A 59 19.42 -21.37 -7.59
C THR A 59 20.65 -22.23 -7.84
N LYS A 60 21.86 -21.63 -7.83
CA LYS A 60 23.12 -22.37 -8.00
C LYS A 60 23.33 -23.41 -6.90
N ILE A 61 23.01 -23.06 -5.65
CA ILE A 61 23.15 -23.97 -4.50
C ILE A 61 22.20 -25.15 -4.65
N ILE A 62 20.93 -24.88 -4.97
CA ILE A 62 19.91 -25.93 -5.17
C ILE A 62 20.33 -26.87 -6.30
N LYS A 63 20.71 -26.34 -7.47
CA LYS A 63 21.17 -27.18 -8.60
C LYS A 63 22.35 -28.06 -8.23
N ARG A 64 23.40 -27.46 -7.63
CA ARG A 64 24.61 -28.20 -7.26
C ARG A 64 24.32 -29.31 -6.25
N LYS A 65 23.48 -29.05 -5.24
CA LYS A 65 23.18 -30.00 -4.17
C LYS A 65 22.13 -31.01 -4.60
N GLY A 66 21.05 -30.58 -5.23
CA GLY A 66 20.02 -31.43 -5.80
C GLY A 66 20.60 -32.49 -6.72
N GLU A 67 21.48 -32.09 -7.65
CA GLU A 67 22.15 -33.04 -8.55
C GLU A 67 23.03 -34.04 -7.80
N LYS A 68 23.80 -33.57 -6.81
CA LYS A 68 24.62 -34.44 -5.95
C LYS A 68 23.78 -35.47 -5.20
N TYR A 69 22.62 -35.08 -4.65
CA TYR A 69 21.75 -36.01 -3.91
C TYR A 69 20.97 -36.95 -4.83
N LYS A 70 20.63 -36.50 -6.04
CA LYS A 70 20.05 -37.34 -7.10
C LYS A 70 21.02 -38.44 -7.53
N GLN A 71 22.29 -38.10 -7.78
CA GLN A 71 23.34 -39.07 -8.14
C GLN A 71 23.62 -40.08 -7.03
N LYS A 72 23.47 -39.68 -5.76
CA LYS A 72 23.57 -40.57 -4.60
C LYS A 72 22.33 -41.44 -4.36
N GLY A 73 21.26 -41.26 -5.14
CA GLY A 73 19.99 -41.95 -4.95
C GLY A 73 19.22 -41.52 -3.70
N GLU A 74 19.57 -40.40 -3.06
CA GLU A 74 18.86 -39.90 -1.87
C GLU A 74 17.50 -39.29 -2.25
N ILE A 75 17.43 -38.69 -3.43
CA ILE A 75 16.22 -38.18 -4.06
C ILE A 75 16.11 -38.74 -5.48
N LYS A 76 14.88 -38.89 -5.99
CA LYS A 76 14.62 -39.33 -7.36
C LYS A 76 14.66 -38.15 -8.33
N GLU A 77 14.15 -37.02 -7.88
CA GLU A 77 13.90 -35.85 -8.71
C GLU A 77 13.97 -34.59 -7.86
N TYR A 78 14.37 -33.48 -8.47
CA TYR A 78 14.23 -32.14 -7.92
C TYR A 78 14.01 -31.17 -9.06
N GLU A 79 13.29 -30.08 -8.80
CA GLU A 79 13.10 -29.00 -9.74
C GLU A 79 12.99 -27.66 -9.01
N ILE A 80 13.37 -26.59 -9.70
CA ILE A 80 13.19 -25.21 -9.26
C ILE A 80 12.05 -24.65 -10.09
N CYS A 81 10.89 -24.51 -9.48
CA CYS A 81 9.64 -24.31 -10.22
C CYS A 81 9.39 -22.86 -10.56
N LYS A 82 9.77 -21.93 -9.68
CA LYS A 82 9.37 -20.53 -9.86
C LYS A 82 10.26 -19.52 -9.16
N TYR A 83 10.41 -18.38 -9.85
CA TYR A 83 10.78 -17.09 -9.28
C TYR A 83 9.48 -16.35 -8.95
N ILE A 84 8.88 -16.60 -7.78
CA ILE A 84 7.65 -15.90 -7.40
C ILE A 84 8.06 -14.54 -6.85
N GLY A 85 8.13 -13.53 -7.72
CA GLY A 85 8.54 -12.19 -7.29
C GLY A 85 9.94 -12.21 -6.65
N ASP A 86 10.00 -11.97 -5.34
CA ASP A 86 11.24 -11.91 -4.56
C ASP A 86 11.69 -13.29 -3.99
N GLU A 87 10.96 -14.38 -4.24
CA GLU A 87 11.17 -15.69 -3.62
C GLU A 87 11.58 -16.81 -4.62
N VAL A 88 12.29 -17.82 -4.12
CA VAL A 88 12.63 -19.06 -4.85
C VAL A 88 11.87 -20.24 -4.26
N MET A 89 11.15 -20.99 -5.13
CA MET A 89 10.50 -22.24 -4.78
C MET A 89 11.17 -23.44 -5.47
N ALA A 90 11.39 -24.52 -4.71
CA ALA A 90 11.87 -25.79 -5.25
C ALA A 90 11.16 -26.98 -4.58
N TYR A 91 11.10 -28.12 -5.27
CA TYR A 91 10.67 -29.38 -4.68
C TYR A 91 11.71 -30.48 -4.83
N PHE A 92 11.58 -31.49 -3.97
CA PHE A 92 12.39 -32.71 -3.98
C PHE A 92 11.47 -33.92 -3.81
N LYS A 93 11.61 -34.93 -4.68
CA LYS A 93 10.88 -36.21 -4.58
C LYS A 93 11.82 -37.32 -4.11
N GLY A 94 11.29 -38.22 -3.28
CA GLY A 94 12.00 -39.42 -2.84
C GLY A 94 12.12 -39.54 -1.32
N LYS A 95 12.68 -40.68 -0.89
CA LYS A 95 12.67 -41.13 0.51
C LYS A 95 13.40 -40.18 1.46
N ASN A 96 14.38 -39.41 0.98
CA ASN A 96 15.14 -38.46 1.80
C ASN A 96 14.85 -37.00 1.39
N SER A 97 13.71 -36.72 0.75
CA SER A 97 13.39 -35.37 0.25
C SER A 97 13.45 -34.29 1.33
N SER A 98 12.86 -34.52 2.52
CA SER A 98 12.88 -33.51 3.59
C SER A 98 14.26 -33.34 4.22
N LYS A 99 15.04 -34.42 4.36
CA LYS A 99 16.45 -34.34 4.77
C LYS A 99 17.23 -33.45 3.80
N VAL A 100 17.10 -33.69 2.50
CA VAL A 100 17.83 -32.94 1.46
C VAL A 100 17.41 -31.48 1.43
N ALA A 101 16.11 -31.18 1.56
CA ALA A 101 15.62 -29.81 1.66
C ALA A 101 16.23 -29.06 2.86
N ILE A 102 16.32 -29.72 4.03
CA ILE A 102 16.96 -29.14 5.21
C ILE A 102 18.45 -28.89 4.97
N GLU A 103 19.19 -29.86 4.43
CA GLU A 103 20.63 -29.71 4.18
C GLU A 103 20.92 -28.58 3.17
N ILE A 104 20.07 -28.43 2.15
CA ILE A 104 20.13 -27.31 1.20
C ILE A 104 19.84 -25.97 1.89
N ALA A 105 18.80 -25.90 2.74
CA ALA A 105 18.49 -24.69 3.50
C ALA A 105 19.68 -24.25 4.38
N ILE A 106 20.33 -25.21 5.05
CA ILE A 106 21.53 -24.98 5.85
C ILE A 106 22.68 -24.44 5.00
N ASP A 107 22.91 -25.00 3.81
CA ASP A 107 23.97 -24.55 2.91
C ASP A 107 23.71 -23.14 2.37
N ILE A 108 22.46 -22.78 2.08
CA ILE A 108 22.08 -21.41 1.70
C ILE A 108 22.40 -20.44 2.83
N GLN A 109 22.06 -20.79 4.08
CA GLN A 109 22.40 -19.93 5.22
C GLN A 109 23.91 -19.77 5.42
N LYS A 110 24.69 -20.86 5.29
CA LYS A 110 26.16 -20.79 5.35
C LYS A 110 26.73 -19.90 4.25
N TYR A 111 26.22 -20.04 3.03
CA TYR A 111 26.67 -19.23 1.90
C TYR A 111 26.45 -17.73 2.15
N PHE A 112 25.24 -17.33 2.52
CA PHE A 112 24.96 -15.91 2.77
C PHE A 112 25.62 -15.37 4.04
N LYS A 113 25.87 -16.22 5.04
CA LYS A 113 26.75 -15.87 6.17
C LYS A 113 28.14 -15.46 5.66
N ASP A 114 28.72 -16.24 4.75
CA ASP A 114 30.05 -15.94 4.21
C ASP A 114 30.04 -14.70 3.31
N VAL A 115 29.03 -14.55 2.44
CA VAL A 115 28.85 -13.34 1.61
C VAL A 115 28.74 -12.08 2.47
N ASN A 116 28.00 -12.14 3.57
CA ASN A 116 27.79 -10.97 4.43
C ASN A 116 29.04 -10.53 5.20
N LYS A 117 30.08 -11.37 5.34
CA LYS A 117 31.35 -10.96 5.98
C LYS A 117 32.03 -9.80 5.24
N GLU A 118 31.80 -9.67 3.95
CA GLU A 118 32.36 -8.63 3.09
C GLU A 118 31.51 -7.34 3.08
N ILE A 119 30.29 -7.40 3.62
CA ILE A 119 29.32 -6.31 3.62
C ILE A 119 29.51 -5.47 4.89
N ARG A 120 29.68 -4.16 4.71
CA ARG A 120 29.94 -3.23 5.82
C ARG A 120 28.67 -2.62 6.42
N ASN A 121 27.57 -2.61 5.69
CA ASN A 121 26.31 -2.00 6.10
C ASN A 121 25.26 -3.09 6.26
N GLU A 122 24.67 -3.18 7.46
CA GLU A 122 23.64 -4.17 7.82
C GLU A 122 22.41 -4.14 6.89
N LEU A 123 22.10 -2.96 6.30
CA LEU A 123 21.01 -2.83 5.33
C LEU A 123 21.31 -3.58 4.02
N ASP A 124 22.59 -3.71 3.66
CA ASP A 124 23.03 -4.36 2.43
C ASP A 124 23.18 -5.88 2.59
N GLU A 125 23.09 -6.42 3.80
CA GLU A 125 23.18 -7.85 4.08
C GLU A 125 22.05 -8.66 3.42
N TYR A 126 22.37 -9.92 3.09
CA TYR A 126 21.38 -10.92 2.68
C TYR A 126 20.93 -11.73 3.88
N LYS A 127 19.64 -11.66 4.18
CA LYS A 127 19.02 -12.28 5.35
C LYS A 127 17.99 -13.33 4.90
N PRO A 128 18.44 -14.51 4.44
CA PRO A 128 17.55 -15.56 3.96
C PRO A 128 16.69 -16.12 5.09
N LYS A 129 15.45 -16.48 4.75
CA LYS A 129 14.56 -17.27 5.61
C LYS A 129 13.91 -18.37 4.77
N MET A 130 13.53 -19.48 5.40
CA MET A 130 13.03 -20.65 4.68
C MET A 130 11.82 -21.28 5.35
N GLY A 131 10.92 -21.81 4.52
CA GLY A 131 9.78 -22.63 4.93
C GLY A 131 9.78 -23.95 4.18
N ILE A 132 9.70 -25.06 4.93
CA ILE A 132 9.75 -26.42 4.39
C ILE A 132 8.48 -27.17 4.79
N ASP A 133 7.84 -27.83 3.83
CA ASP A 133 6.72 -28.74 4.08
C ASP A 133 6.82 -30.01 3.23
N PHE A 134 6.11 -31.07 3.65
CA PHE A 134 6.11 -32.38 3.01
C PHE A 134 4.68 -32.94 2.98
N GLY A 135 4.35 -33.61 1.88
CA GLY A 135 3.09 -34.33 1.74
C GLY A 135 2.77 -34.59 0.27
N ASP A 136 1.51 -34.85 -0.01
CA ASP A 136 1.02 -35.11 -1.37
C ASP A 136 0.94 -33.81 -2.19
N VAL A 137 1.57 -33.84 -3.36
CA VAL A 137 1.66 -32.72 -4.28
C VAL A 137 1.09 -33.16 -5.63
N LEU A 138 0.20 -32.35 -6.19
CA LEU A 138 -0.30 -32.53 -7.54
C LEU A 138 0.68 -31.93 -8.54
N PHE A 139 1.29 -32.77 -9.37
CA PHE A 139 2.19 -32.38 -10.45
C PHE A 139 1.42 -32.30 -11.75
N ALA A 140 0.84 -31.14 -12.03
CA ALA A 140 0.01 -30.93 -13.22
C ALA A 140 0.70 -29.99 -14.21
N GLN A 141 0.71 -30.40 -15.49
CA GLN A 141 1.14 -29.54 -16.59
C GLN A 141 -0.04 -28.70 -17.07
N TYR A 142 0.08 -27.39 -17.02
CA TYR A 142 -0.90 -26.48 -17.60
C TYR A 142 -0.44 -26.07 -19.01
N TYR A 143 -1.10 -26.57 -20.06
CA TYR A 143 -0.71 -26.32 -21.46
C TYR A 143 0.79 -26.61 -21.74
N ASN A 144 1.50 -25.65 -22.36
CA ASN A 144 2.92 -25.76 -22.70
C ASN A 144 3.86 -25.26 -21.59
N PHE A 145 3.35 -25.02 -20.37
CA PHE A 145 4.20 -24.64 -19.25
C PHE A 145 4.89 -25.88 -18.63
N PRO A 146 6.00 -25.70 -17.90
CA PRO A 146 6.59 -26.76 -17.09
C PRO A 146 5.58 -27.36 -16.09
N ILE A 147 5.86 -28.56 -15.61
CA ILE A 147 5.05 -29.19 -14.56
C ILE A 147 5.23 -28.38 -13.27
N ASP A 148 4.17 -27.75 -12.80
CA ASP A 148 4.19 -27.00 -11.54
C ASP A 148 3.60 -27.84 -10.40
N PRO A 149 4.19 -27.78 -9.19
CA PRO A 149 3.61 -28.40 -8.01
C PRO A 149 2.42 -27.57 -7.50
N TYR A 150 1.31 -28.24 -7.21
CA TYR A 150 0.12 -27.64 -6.62
C TYR A 150 -0.33 -28.41 -5.38
N GLY A 151 -1.09 -27.73 -4.52
CA GLY A 151 -1.78 -28.34 -3.40
C GLY A 151 -1.36 -27.76 -2.04
N LEU A 152 -1.94 -28.34 -0.99
CA LEU A 152 -1.82 -27.83 0.37
C LEU A 152 -0.36 -27.74 0.85
N VAL A 153 0.52 -28.64 0.40
CA VAL A 153 1.94 -28.62 0.76
C VAL A 153 2.63 -27.33 0.28
N VAL A 154 2.31 -26.90 -0.95
CA VAL A 154 2.87 -25.67 -1.53
C VAL A 154 2.37 -24.45 -0.76
N ASP A 155 1.06 -24.40 -0.48
CA ASP A 155 0.44 -23.31 0.29
C ASP A 155 0.98 -23.24 1.72
N ARG A 156 1.12 -24.38 2.40
CA ARG A 156 1.69 -24.47 3.75
C ARG A 156 3.15 -24.01 3.75
N ALA A 157 3.99 -24.49 2.83
CA ALA A 157 5.39 -24.08 2.74
C ALA A 157 5.54 -22.56 2.55
N ALA A 158 4.74 -21.95 1.67
CA ALA A 158 4.71 -20.50 1.44
C ALA A 158 4.30 -19.71 2.70
N ARG A 159 3.36 -20.25 3.50
CA ARG A 159 2.94 -19.63 4.76
C ARG A 159 3.94 -19.85 5.89
N ILE A 160 4.63 -20.99 5.92
CA ILE A 160 5.68 -21.27 6.89
C ILE A 160 6.85 -20.30 6.68
N VAL A 161 7.30 -20.04 5.44
CA VAL A 161 8.37 -19.06 5.18
C VAL A 161 7.95 -17.64 5.59
N SER A 162 6.67 -17.31 5.48
CA SER A 162 6.15 -16.00 5.91
C SER A 162 6.26 -15.78 7.44
N LEU A 163 6.28 -16.85 8.24
CA LEU A 163 6.48 -16.78 9.69
C LEU A 163 7.96 -16.70 10.10
N ALA A 164 8.85 -17.15 9.23
CA ALA A 164 10.27 -17.28 9.54
C ALA A 164 10.91 -15.91 9.74
N LYS A 165 11.67 -15.76 10.82
CA LYS A 165 12.53 -14.60 11.07
C LYS A 165 13.77 -14.63 10.15
N PRO A 166 14.52 -13.51 10.04
CA PRO A 166 15.82 -13.51 9.38
C PRO A 166 16.71 -14.67 9.87
N TYR A 167 17.29 -15.44 8.94
CA TYR A 167 18.11 -16.63 9.21
C TYR A 167 17.38 -17.78 9.92
N GLN A 168 16.05 -17.83 9.87
CA GLN A 168 15.30 -18.95 10.40
C GLN A 168 14.93 -19.95 9.31
N ILE A 169 15.09 -21.24 9.60
CA ILE A 169 14.55 -22.35 8.80
C ILE A 169 13.40 -22.93 9.60
N LEU A 170 12.19 -22.71 9.10
CA LEU A 170 10.99 -23.31 9.66
C LEU A 170 10.56 -24.53 8.83
N ILE A 171 10.10 -25.56 9.53
CA ILE A 171 9.68 -26.83 8.94
C ILE A 171 8.35 -27.27 9.55
N SER A 172 7.47 -27.85 8.75
CA SER A 172 6.23 -28.46 9.27
C SER A 172 6.52 -29.72 10.09
N GLU A 173 5.58 -30.14 10.92
CA GLU A 173 5.64 -31.43 11.62
C GLU A 173 5.72 -32.60 10.63
N ASP A 174 5.01 -32.53 9.50
CA ASP A 174 5.02 -33.58 8.47
C ASP A 174 6.43 -33.74 7.88
N ALA A 175 7.08 -32.62 7.52
CA ALA A 175 8.43 -32.63 6.98
C ALA A 175 9.50 -32.97 8.02
N LYS A 176 9.30 -32.55 9.28
CA LYS A 176 10.14 -32.97 10.42
C LYS A 176 10.08 -34.49 10.58
N THR A 177 8.88 -35.06 10.72
CA THR A 177 8.66 -36.50 10.88
C THR A 177 9.27 -37.28 9.71
N HIS A 178 9.16 -36.75 8.49
CA HIS A 178 9.79 -37.36 7.33
C HIS A 178 11.33 -37.33 7.37
N ALA A 179 11.94 -36.38 8.08
CA ALA A 179 13.39 -36.17 8.16
C ALA A 179 14.06 -36.70 9.44
N GLU A 180 13.35 -36.79 10.57
CA GLU A 180 13.91 -36.80 11.94
C GLU A 180 14.96 -37.90 12.19
N ASP A 181 14.80 -39.09 11.62
CA ASP A 181 15.76 -40.20 11.75
C ASP A 181 16.90 -40.20 10.71
N LYS A 182 16.92 -39.21 9.81
CA LYS A 182 17.79 -39.18 8.62
C LYS A 182 18.77 -38.01 8.64
N ILE A 183 18.68 -37.13 9.64
CA ILE A 183 19.45 -35.89 9.71
C ILE A 183 19.94 -35.61 11.12
N SER A 184 21.18 -35.14 11.23
CA SER A 184 21.80 -34.76 12.51
C SER A 184 21.58 -33.27 12.84
N VAL A 185 20.32 -32.85 12.96
CA VAL A 185 19.93 -31.50 13.44
C VAL A 185 18.99 -31.63 14.64
N LYS A 186 18.89 -30.58 15.44
CA LYS A 186 17.86 -30.50 16.49
C LYS A 186 16.65 -29.78 15.94
N PHE A 187 15.47 -30.13 16.41
CA PHE A 187 14.24 -29.40 16.13
C PHE A 187 13.79 -28.64 17.38
N GLY A 188 13.38 -27.39 17.19
CA GLY A 188 12.79 -26.56 18.22
C GLY A 188 11.44 -27.09 18.70
N ARG A 189 10.89 -26.45 19.73
CA ARG A 189 9.55 -26.77 20.24
C ARG A 189 8.51 -26.59 19.13
N LYS A 190 7.53 -27.48 19.10
CA LYS A 190 6.36 -27.37 18.22
C LYS A 190 5.56 -26.11 18.53
N GLU A 191 5.31 -25.30 17.52
CA GLU A 191 4.33 -24.22 17.55
C GLU A 191 3.17 -24.55 16.61
N SER A 192 1.93 -24.62 17.14
CA SER A 192 0.75 -24.76 16.30
C SER A 192 0.38 -23.42 15.67
N LYS A 193 0.22 -23.38 14.35
CA LYS A 193 -0.11 -22.16 13.60
C LYS A 193 -1.35 -22.39 12.74
N LYS A 194 -2.28 -21.44 12.79
CA LYS A 194 -3.46 -21.41 11.93
C LYS A 194 -3.23 -20.44 10.78
N PHE A 195 -3.26 -20.93 9.54
CA PHE A 195 -3.06 -20.11 8.35
C PHE A 195 -4.38 -19.76 7.69
N LYS A 196 -4.49 -18.52 7.16
CA LYS A 196 -5.66 -18.10 6.38
C LYS A 196 -5.82 -19.00 5.15
N GLY A 197 -6.98 -19.62 4.98
CA GLY A 197 -7.27 -20.53 3.87
C GLY A 197 -6.93 -22.00 4.14
N ILE A 198 -6.26 -22.32 5.26
CA ILE A 198 -5.94 -23.69 5.65
C ILE A 198 -6.79 -24.03 6.88
N LYS A 199 -7.64 -25.07 6.74
CA LYS A 199 -8.61 -25.43 7.79
C LYS A 199 -7.94 -25.97 9.05
N GLU A 200 -6.87 -26.74 8.86
CA GLU A 200 -6.15 -27.43 9.91
C GLU A 200 -5.02 -26.57 10.48
N GLU A 201 -4.72 -26.76 11.77
CA GLU A 201 -3.51 -26.20 12.35
C GLU A 201 -2.29 -26.96 11.89
N VAL A 202 -1.26 -26.22 11.51
CA VAL A 202 0.01 -26.78 11.06
C VAL A 202 0.99 -26.67 12.22
N GLY A 203 1.56 -27.81 12.63
CA GLY A 203 2.69 -27.83 13.55
C GLY A 203 3.94 -27.34 12.86
N VAL A 204 4.63 -26.36 13.44
CA VAL A 204 5.86 -25.78 12.88
C VAL A 204 6.99 -25.89 13.90
N HIS A 205 8.18 -26.22 13.42
CA HIS A 205 9.41 -26.31 14.20
C HIS A 205 10.51 -25.46 13.56
N GLU A 206 11.42 -24.97 14.39
CA GLU A 206 12.68 -24.42 13.91
C GLU A 206 13.72 -25.53 13.72
N VAL A 207 14.45 -25.50 12.61
CA VAL A 207 15.61 -26.36 12.39
C VAL A 207 16.85 -25.72 13.02
N ILE A 208 17.34 -26.35 14.09
CA ILE A 208 18.51 -25.89 14.84
C ILE A 208 19.74 -26.69 14.37
N TRP A 209 20.49 -26.10 13.44
CA TRP A 209 21.70 -26.70 12.87
C TRP A 209 23.01 -26.06 13.37
N ASN A 210 22.93 -24.90 14.03
CA ASN A 210 24.07 -24.27 14.69
C ASN A 210 23.75 -24.08 16.18
N LYS A 211 24.58 -24.66 17.07
CA LYS A 211 24.38 -24.62 18.54
C LYS A 211 24.43 -23.20 19.12
N LYS A 212 25.01 -22.25 18.38
CA LYS A 212 25.07 -20.84 18.73
C LYS A 212 24.79 -20.03 17.47
N LEU A 213 23.52 -19.77 17.20
CA LEU A 213 23.13 -18.65 16.34
C LEU A 213 23.85 -17.34 16.75
N GLY A 214 24.20 -17.20 18.04
CA GLY A 214 25.11 -16.17 18.60
C GLY A 214 26.54 -16.10 18.03
N GLU A 215 27.12 -17.21 17.56
CA GLU A 215 28.46 -17.25 16.95
C GLU A 215 28.44 -16.84 15.46
N LEU A 216 27.27 -16.58 14.88
CA LEU A 216 27.11 -15.98 13.56
C LEU A 216 27.32 -14.45 13.59
N GLY A 217 27.73 -13.87 14.73
CA GLY A 217 27.74 -12.42 14.95
C GLY A 217 26.35 -11.85 15.26
N ILE A 218 25.31 -12.69 15.20
CA ILE A 218 23.95 -12.32 15.50
C ILE A 218 23.78 -12.33 17.02
N LYS A 219 23.80 -11.15 17.63
CA LYS A 219 23.31 -11.01 19.01
C LYS A 219 21.82 -11.35 19.01
N PHE A 220 21.50 -12.56 19.42
CA PHE A 220 20.21 -12.81 20.04
C PHE A 220 20.27 -12.12 21.40
N GLU A 221 19.83 -10.87 21.46
CA GLU A 221 19.32 -10.37 22.73
C GLU A 221 18.03 -11.17 22.99
N GLU A 222 18.17 -12.32 23.65
CA GLU A 222 17.09 -13.01 24.37
C GLU A 222 16.69 -12.23 25.64
N GLU A 223 16.71 -10.91 25.56
CA GLU A 223 15.97 -10.09 26.49
C GLU A 223 14.71 -9.64 25.75
N PRO A 224 13.52 -9.73 26.37
CA PRO A 224 12.33 -9.13 25.79
C PRO A 224 12.70 -7.76 25.24
N SER A 225 12.55 -7.55 23.93
CA SER A 225 12.82 -6.25 23.31
C SER A 225 11.83 -5.18 23.78
N VAL A 226 11.00 -5.50 24.77
CA VAL A 226 9.89 -4.74 25.33
C VAL A 226 9.71 -5.16 26.80
N PHE A 227 9.86 -4.24 27.73
CA PHE A 227 9.53 -4.45 29.15
C PHE A 227 8.52 -3.42 29.62
N MET A 228 7.62 -3.84 30.51
CA MET A 228 6.69 -2.95 31.21
C MET A 228 7.26 -2.55 32.56
N ILE A 229 7.48 -1.26 32.78
CA ILE A 229 7.97 -0.69 34.03
C ILE A 229 6.81 0.01 34.72
N PRO A 230 6.49 -0.22 36.01
CA PRO A 230 5.43 0.53 36.68
C PRO A 230 5.63 2.04 36.54
N ALA A 231 4.63 2.76 36.03
CA ALA A 231 4.66 4.19 35.75
C ALA A 231 4.40 5.03 37.02
N ASN A 232 5.09 4.68 38.11
CA ASN A 232 5.14 5.52 39.31
C ASN A 232 6.46 6.31 39.33
N GLU A 233 6.39 7.53 39.87
CA GLU A 233 7.48 8.51 39.86
C GLU A 233 8.84 7.93 40.31
N PRO A 234 8.96 7.17 41.42
CA PRO A 234 10.23 6.59 41.85
C PRO A 234 10.84 5.59 40.86
N ALA A 235 10.02 4.74 40.24
CA ALA A 235 10.50 3.70 39.31
C ALA A 235 11.03 4.32 38.01
N VAL A 236 10.37 5.37 37.51
CA VAL A 236 10.78 6.08 36.29
C VAL A 236 12.09 6.81 36.48
N TYR A 237 12.21 7.59 37.57
CA TYR A 237 13.43 8.33 37.88
C TYR A 237 14.63 7.42 38.11
N LYS A 238 14.44 6.31 38.84
CA LYS A 238 15.48 5.31 39.06
C LYS A 238 15.95 4.70 37.74
N PHE A 239 15.03 4.33 36.86
CA PHE A 239 15.36 3.71 35.57
C PHE A 239 16.14 4.64 34.64
N ILE A 240 15.75 5.92 34.54
CA ILE A 240 16.45 6.94 33.74
C ILE A 240 17.91 7.08 34.22
N LYS A 241 18.09 7.15 35.54
CA LYS A 241 19.40 7.28 36.19
C LYS A 241 20.27 6.02 35.98
N ASP A 242 19.72 4.84 36.22
CA ASP A 242 20.43 3.56 36.13
C ASP A 242 20.90 3.25 34.68
N ASN A 243 20.20 3.79 33.66
CA ASN A 243 20.51 3.54 32.25
C ASN A 243 21.22 4.69 31.53
N ASN A 244 21.55 5.78 32.24
CA ASN A 244 22.22 6.98 31.70
C ASN A 244 21.53 7.53 30.42
N LEU A 245 20.20 7.53 30.42
CA LEU A 245 19.37 8.14 29.40
C LEU A 245 19.21 9.61 29.79
N LEU A 246 19.59 10.57 28.94
CA LEU A 246 19.30 12.02 29.01
C LEU A 246 20.39 12.84 28.28
N GLU A 247 20.51 12.73 26.95
CA GLU A 247 20.89 13.90 26.14
C GLU A 247 19.78 14.16 25.14
N PRO A 248 19.27 15.41 25.02
CA PRO A 248 18.37 15.79 23.95
C PRO A 248 19.11 15.64 22.61
N THR A 249 18.55 14.92 21.64
CA THR A 249 19.07 14.95 20.28
C THR A 249 18.80 16.32 19.64
N GLU A 250 19.77 16.88 18.92
CA GLU A 250 19.75 18.17 18.21
C GLU A 250 18.73 18.29 17.05
N GLN A 251 17.76 17.38 16.95
CA GLN A 251 16.55 17.59 16.16
C GLN A 251 15.34 17.24 17.00
N ILE A 252 14.68 18.28 17.46
CA ILE A 252 13.38 18.21 18.13
C ILE A 252 12.33 18.47 17.06
N ASP A 253 11.51 17.47 16.73
CA ASP A 253 10.24 17.70 16.04
C ASP A 253 9.30 18.40 17.03
N LEU A 254 9.15 19.71 16.87
CA LEU A 254 8.44 20.60 17.79
C LEU A 254 6.91 20.62 17.55
N SER A 255 6.36 19.71 16.73
CA SER A 255 4.93 19.64 16.43
C SER A 255 4.01 19.28 17.61
N LEU A 256 4.58 19.02 18.80
CA LEU A 256 3.88 18.47 19.98
C LEU A 256 3.92 19.32 21.27
N TYR A 257 4.32 20.60 21.23
CA TYR A 257 4.39 21.44 22.45
C TYR A 257 3.12 22.26 22.73
N THR A 258 2.81 22.49 24.02
CA THR A 258 1.83 23.52 24.40
C THR A 258 2.49 24.90 24.43
N TYR A 259 1.63 25.89 24.22
CA TYR A 259 1.91 27.31 24.05
C TYR A 259 2.98 27.93 24.97
N GLU A 260 3.03 27.61 26.27
CA GLU A 260 3.97 28.24 27.20
C GLU A 260 5.43 27.77 27.02
N THR A 261 5.64 26.56 26.50
CA THR A 261 6.97 25.95 26.34
C THR A 261 7.66 26.44 25.08
N LEU A 262 6.91 26.63 23.99
CA LEU A 262 7.43 27.16 22.73
C LEU A 262 7.88 28.62 22.91
N ALA A 263 7.08 29.45 23.58
CA ALA A 263 7.41 30.85 23.81
C ALA A 263 8.63 31.08 24.73
N ALA A 264 8.87 30.19 25.71
CA ALA A 264 10.04 30.27 26.58
C ALA A 264 11.33 29.86 25.86
N ALA A 265 11.26 28.85 24.99
CA ALA A 265 12.38 28.43 24.13
C ALA A 265 12.73 29.49 23.08
N LEU A 266 11.72 30.09 22.44
CA LEU A 266 11.92 31.17 21.46
C LEU A 266 12.44 32.48 22.09
N ARG A 267 12.26 32.68 23.40
CA ARG A 267 12.74 33.87 24.13
C ARG A 267 14.25 33.86 24.40
N TYR A 268 14.89 32.69 24.32
CA TYR A 268 16.27 32.51 24.76
C TYR A 268 17.29 32.42 23.60
N ASP A 269 16.86 32.03 22.39
CA ASP A 269 17.78 31.61 21.32
C ASP A 269 17.61 32.32 19.95
N LEU A 270 16.92 33.47 19.87
CA LEU A 270 16.52 34.06 18.56
C LEU A 270 16.90 35.52 18.31
N GLU A 271 18.09 35.96 18.73
CA GLU A 271 18.69 37.16 18.10
C GLU A 271 19.44 36.82 16.79
N ASP A 272 19.85 35.56 16.56
CA ASP A 272 20.74 35.18 15.45
C ASP A 272 20.16 34.19 14.40
N LEU A 273 18.90 33.79 14.51
CA LEU A 273 18.35 32.71 13.68
C LEU A 273 17.66 33.24 12.41
N HIS A 274 18.42 33.38 11.33
CA HIS A 274 17.91 33.78 10.01
C HIS A 274 17.84 32.59 9.04
N PRO A 275 16.77 31.78 9.07
CA PRO A 275 16.67 30.63 8.18
C PRO A 275 16.54 31.07 6.71
N PRO A 276 17.28 30.43 5.78
CA PRO A 276 17.29 30.80 4.36
C PRO A 276 15.98 30.43 3.63
N THR A 277 15.11 29.64 4.26
CA THR A 277 13.80 29.26 3.75
C THR A 277 12.70 29.43 4.81
N PRO A 278 11.44 29.66 4.40
CA PRO A 278 10.36 29.90 5.35
C PRO A 278 10.11 28.73 6.30
N LEU A 279 10.31 28.96 7.61
CA LEU A 279 10.03 27.99 8.67
C LEU A 279 8.62 28.21 9.22
N ILE A 280 7.75 27.21 9.06
CA ILE A 280 6.33 27.31 9.40
C ILE A 280 6.02 26.53 10.67
N PHE A 281 5.66 27.22 11.75
CA PHE A 281 5.25 26.66 13.03
C PHE A 281 3.73 26.55 13.12
N ARG A 282 3.18 25.38 13.47
CA ARG A 282 1.74 25.21 13.73
C ARG A 282 1.47 25.09 15.23
N VAL A 283 0.72 26.02 15.79
CA VAL A 283 0.53 26.17 17.24
C VAL A 283 -0.95 26.07 17.60
N ARG A 284 -1.30 25.35 18.68
CA ARG A 284 -2.67 25.30 19.21
C ARG A 284 -2.78 26.03 20.55
N ILE A 285 -3.73 26.95 20.68
CA ILE A 285 -3.93 27.82 21.85
C ILE A 285 -5.31 27.59 22.46
N ARG A 286 -5.43 27.59 23.79
CA ARG A 286 -6.75 27.54 24.42
C ARG A 286 -7.47 28.87 24.17
N ASN A 287 -8.75 28.83 23.78
CA ASN A 287 -9.50 30.03 23.46
C ASN A 287 -9.56 31.01 24.66
N PRO A 288 -8.96 32.21 24.55
CA PRO A 288 -8.87 33.16 25.68
C PRO A 288 -10.23 33.74 26.08
N LEU A 289 -11.26 33.63 25.23
CA LEU A 289 -12.63 34.02 25.56
C LEU A 289 -13.31 33.04 26.52
N LYS A 290 -12.80 31.80 26.60
CA LYS A 290 -13.32 30.74 27.48
C LYS A 290 -12.51 30.58 28.77
N ASP A 291 -11.34 31.20 28.89
CA ASP A 291 -10.51 31.19 30.10
C ASP A 291 -9.86 32.57 30.36
N PRO A 292 -10.62 33.54 30.92
CA PRO A 292 -10.20 34.94 31.06
C PRO A 292 -8.96 35.12 31.95
N LYS A 293 -8.71 34.19 32.88
CA LYS A 293 -7.56 34.23 33.80
C LYS A 293 -6.22 34.00 33.10
N LYS A 294 -6.23 33.25 31.98
CA LYS A 294 -5.03 32.99 31.17
C LYS A 294 -4.75 34.04 30.10
N ARG A 295 -5.67 34.98 29.90
CA ARG A 295 -5.60 36.03 28.88
C ARG A 295 -4.32 36.90 28.93
N PRO A 296 -3.79 37.32 30.10
CA PRO A 296 -2.57 38.13 30.16
C PRO A 296 -1.32 37.36 29.70
N PHE A 297 -1.24 36.06 30.01
CA PHE A 297 -0.13 35.19 29.59
C PHE A 297 -0.19 34.92 28.09
N ILE A 298 -1.40 34.72 27.55
CA ILE A 298 -1.61 34.56 26.11
C ILE A 298 -1.28 35.86 25.34
N GLN A 299 -1.52 37.03 25.93
CA GLN A 299 -1.08 38.29 25.32
C GLN A 299 0.44 38.45 25.36
N SER A 300 1.09 38.12 26.48
CA SER A 300 2.55 38.25 26.60
C SER A 300 3.29 37.39 25.57
N SER A 301 2.89 36.13 25.36
CA SER A 301 3.61 35.28 24.41
C SER A 301 3.24 35.50 22.94
N ILE A 302 2.06 36.06 22.65
CA ILE A 302 1.78 36.63 21.32
C ILE A 302 2.69 37.83 21.05
N GLY A 303 2.97 38.66 22.07
CA GLY A 303 3.94 39.75 21.99
C GLY A 303 5.34 39.29 21.60
N ILE A 304 5.86 38.25 22.26
CA ILE A 304 7.19 37.65 21.93
C ILE A 304 7.21 37.12 20.50
N MET A 305 6.18 36.36 20.09
CA MET A 305 6.12 35.81 18.73
C MET A 305 6.06 36.92 17.68
N ALA A 306 5.35 38.01 17.95
CA ALA A 306 5.32 39.18 17.08
C ALA A 306 6.69 39.87 16.98
N GLU A 307 7.47 39.88 18.06
CA GLU A 307 8.82 40.43 18.11
C GLU A 307 9.82 39.57 17.32
N VAL A 308 9.73 38.24 17.45
CA VAL A 308 10.50 37.27 16.65
C VAL A 308 10.18 37.37 15.16
N ILE A 309 8.90 37.47 14.78
CA ILE A 309 8.48 37.64 13.37
C ILE A 309 8.97 39.00 12.82
N LYS A 310 8.96 40.06 13.64
CA LYS A 310 9.47 41.38 13.23
C LYS A 310 10.95 41.35 12.89
N GLN A 311 11.73 40.54 13.60
CA GLN A 311 13.17 40.41 13.38
C GLN A 311 13.52 39.33 12.34
N ASN A 312 12.56 38.45 11.97
CA ASN A 312 12.77 37.32 11.07
C ASN A 312 11.62 37.11 10.07
N SER A 313 11.77 37.64 8.85
CA SER A 313 10.73 37.59 7.79
C SER A 313 10.45 36.19 7.24
N ASN A 314 11.35 35.23 7.48
CA ASN A 314 11.23 33.84 7.03
C ASN A 314 10.63 32.91 8.10
N ILE A 315 10.10 33.43 9.20
CA ILE A 315 9.44 32.61 10.22
C ILE A 315 7.94 32.90 10.21
N ILE A 316 7.14 31.84 10.06
CA ILE A 316 5.67 31.91 9.92
C ILE A 316 5.02 31.08 11.02
N PHE A 317 4.11 31.69 11.80
CA PHE A 317 3.32 30.96 12.78
C PHE A 317 1.87 30.79 12.32
N ASN A 318 1.32 29.60 12.49
CA ASN A 318 -0.04 29.23 12.13
C ASN A 318 -0.77 28.73 13.37
N VAL A 319 -1.66 29.56 13.90
CA VAL A 319 -2.23 29.42 15.24
C VAL A 319 -3.69 28.96 15.17
N ARG A 320 -4.09 27.97 15.98
CA ARG A 320 -5.48 27.51 16.09
C ARG A 320 -5.98 27.52 17.53
N PHE A 321 -7.19 28.01 17.77
CA PHE A 321 -7.79 28.03 19.11
C PHE A 321 -8.60 26.75 19.40
N TYR A 322 -8.61 26.27 20.65
CA TYR A 322 -9.40 25.11 21.10
C TYR A 322 -10.11 25.35 22.44
N ASP A 323 -11.24 24.65 22.69
CA ASP A 323 -12.21 25.01 23.75
C ASP A 323 -12.33 24.02 24.96
N ASN A 324 -12.00 22.70 24.92
CA ASN A 324 -12.23 21.75 26.05
C ASN A 324 -11.18 20.59 26.26
N GLU A 325 -10.91 20.22 27.56
CA GLU A 325 -10.30 19.01 28.25
C GLU A 325 -8.97 18.34 27.73
N PRO A 326 -8.24 17.48 28.52
CA PRO A 326 -6.80 17.65 28.80
C PRO A 326 -5.84 17.10 27.74
N LEU A 327 -4.65 17.71 27.70
CA LEU A 327 -3.58 17.38 26.78
C LEU A 327 -2.86 16.08 27.19
N LEU A 328 -2.95 15.07 26.33
CA LEU A 328 -2.06 13.91 26.33
C LEU A 328 -0.73 14.28 25.69
N ARG A 329 0.39 13.89 26.32
CA ARG A 329 1.74 14.08 25.76
C ARG A 329 2.50 12.75 25.69
N THR A 330 3.32 12.63 24.65
CA THR A 330 4.19 11.47 24.38
C THR A 330 5.65 11.89 24.50
N TYR A 331 6.47 11.10 25.20
CA TYR A 331 7.90 11.34 25.35
C TYR A 331 8.71 10.15 24.83
N ILE A 332 9.84 10.43 24.16
CA ILE A 332 10.81 9.45 23.66
C ILE A 332 12.18 9.75 24.28
N PHE A 333 12.82 8.75 24.88
CA PHE A 333 14.15 8.91 25.49
C PHE A 333 15.18 8.00 24.80
N ARG A 334 16.43 8.47 24.67
CA ARG A 334 17.56 7.75 24.05
C ARG A 334 18.81 7.77 24.94
N LYS A 335 19.67 6.75 24.79
CA LYS A 335 20.96 6.63 25.49
C LYS A 335 22.01 7.57 24.87
N ARG A 336 22.85 8.17 25.71
CA ARG A 336 23.93 9.09 25.29
C ARG A 336 24.96 8.45 24.35
N ASN A 337 25.21 7.15 24.48
CA ASN A 337 26.16 6.42 23.62
C ASN A 337 25.39 5.61 22.56
N LYS A 338 25.83 5.71 21.29
CA LYS A 338 25.25 5.29 19.98
C LYS A 338 24.46 3.96 19.84
N LYS A 339 24.15 3.21 20.89
CA LYS A 339 23.17 2.10 20.88
C LYS A 339 21.75 2.63 21.14
N SER A 340 20.81 2.19 20.31
CA SER A 340 19.41 2.65 20.30
C SER A 340 18.59 1.88 21.32
N GLU A 341 18.45 2.42 22.52
CA GLU A 341 17.41 2.04 23.47
C GLU A 341 16.36 3.17 23.47
N GLY A 342 15.08 2.83 23.30
CA GLY A 342 13.96 3.78 23.20
C GLY A 342 12.93 3.55 24.31
N LEU A 343 12.54 4.62 25.02
CA LEU A 343 11.45 4.58 26.01
C LEU A 343 10.20 5.27 25.44
N LEU A 344 9.05 4.61 25.47
CA LEU A 344 7.75 5.17 25.06
C LEU A 344 6.78 5.21 26.24
N GLY A 345 6.23 6.40 26.54
CA GLY A 345 5.19 6.57 27.56
C GLY A 345 4.13 7.59 27.13
N LEU A 346 2.86 7.24 27.37
CA LEU A 346 1.68 8.11 27.18
C LEU A 346 1.23 8.63 28.55
N TYR A 347 1.17 9.96 28.72
CA TYR A 347 0.92 10.57 30.03
C TYR A 347 -0.30 11.49 30.02
N LYS A 348 -1.11 11.41 31.07
CA LYS A 348 -2.24 12.31 31.32
C LYS A 348 -1.77 13.48 32.20
N PHE A 349 -1.96 14.71 31.71
CA PHE A 349 -1.61 15.92 32.45
C PHE A 349 -2.87 16.60 33.02
N ASP A 350 -2.99 16.66 34.36
CA ASP A 350 -4.03 17.46 35.04
C ASP A 350 -3.43 18.79 35.55
N PRO A 351 -3.84 19.94 34.98
CA PRO A 351 -3.32 21.24 35.40
C PRO A 351 -3.81 21.70 36.79
N LYS A 352 -4.73 20.98 37.46
CA LYS A 352 -5.23 21.33 38.79
C LYS A 352 -4.39 20.77 39.95
N HIS A 353 -3.45 19.87 39.69
CA HIS A 353 -2.57 19.27 40.70
C HIS A 353 -1.15 19.85 40.61
N SER A 354 -0.55 20.17 41.76
CA SER A 354 0.69 20.95 41.86
C SER A 354 1.98 20.19 41.50
N MET A 355 1.94 18.85 41.41
CA MET A 355 3.08 18.04 40.95
C MET A 355 2.69 17.24 39.71
N ARG A 356 3.47 17.44 38.64
CA ARG A 356 3.10 17.34 37.22
C ARG A 356 3.15 15.94 36.62
N PHE A 357 2.72 14.92 37.34
CA PHE A 357 2.59 13.55 36.80
C PHE A 357 1.38 12.87 37.45
N VAL A 358 0.41 12.46 36.64
CA VAL A 358 -0.83 11.83 37.14
C VAL A 358 -0.91 10.33 36.77
N GLY A 359 0.11 9.81 36.09
CA GLY A 359 0.22 8.41 35.66
C GLY A 359 0.13 8.21 34.14
N ALA A 360 0.53 7.02 33.70
CA ALA A 360 0.29 6.53 32.34
C ALA A 360 -1.11 5.88 32.27
N GLU A 361 -1.75 5.91 31.11
CA GLU A 361 -3.13 5.40 30.91
C GLU A 361 -3.32 3.93 31.36
N TYR A 362 -2.22 3.17 31.48
CA TYR A 362 -2.19 1.77 31.96
C TYR A 362 -1.29 1.53 33.18
N ASN A 363 -0.82 2.54 33.91
CA ASN A 363 0.10 2.41 35.05
C ASN A 363 1.47 1.75 34.75
N TYR A 364 1.86 1.61 33.48
CA TYR A 364 3.16 1.07 33.06
C TYR A 364 3.78 1.89 31.91
N LEU A 365 5.12 2.00 31.89
CA LEU A 365 5.97 2.48 30.80
C LEU A 365 6.47 1.31 29.97
N ILE A 366 6.75 1.56 28.69
CA ILE A 366 7.25 0.55 27.77
C ILE A 366 8.66 0.91 27.34
N HIS A 367 9.62 0.06 27.72
CA HIS A 367 11.01 0.18 27.33
C HIS A 367 11.30 -0.82 26.21
N ALA A 368 11.85 -0.35 25.08
CA ALA A 368 12.29 -1.19 23.99
C ALA A 368 13.81 -1.10 23.71
N ARG A 369 14.45 -2.25 23.50
CA ARG A 369 15.89 -2.36 23.16
C ARG A 369 16.07 -2.70 21.67
N GLY A 370 16.88 -1.89 20.95
CA GLY A 370 17.30 -2.12 19.56
C GLY A 370 16.49 -1.39 18.47
N ARG A 371 17.12 -1.06 17.33
CA ARG A 371 16.52 -0.40 16.13
C ARG A 371 15.57 -1.30 15.32
N SER A 372 14.75 -2.11 15.98
CA SER A 372 13.89 -3.06 15.26
C SER A 372 12.57 -2.41 14.82
N PHE A 373 12.00 -2.96 13.75
CA PHE A 373 10.59 -2.91 13.31
C PHE A 373 9.55 -2.59 14.40
N PHE A 374 9.81 -3.00 15.65
CA PHE A 374 9.00 -2.75 16.83
C PHE A 374 8.95 -1.27 17.29
N GLU A 375 9.95 -0.43 17.05
CA GLU A 375 9.89 1.01 17.38
C GLU A 375 8.89 1.75 16.47
N ARG A 376 8.86 1.38 15.17
CA ARG A 376 7.83 1.83 14.21
C ARG A 376 6.45 1.27 14.54
N HIS A 377 6.35 -0.03 14.84
CA HIS A 377 5.07 -0.65 15.16
C HIS A 377 4.54 -0.30 16.56
N LEU A 378 5.37 0.04 17.56
CA LEU A 378 4.91 0.56 18.85
C LEU A 378 4.39 2.00 18.71
N LEU A 379 5.06 2.83 17.89
CA LEU A 379 4.53 4.14 17.53
C LEU A 379 3.19 4.00 16.80
N ASP A 380 3.04 3.05 15.86
CA ASP A 380 1.76 2.77 15.20
C ASP A 380 0.72 2.09 16.12
N LEU A 381 1.11 1.16 17.00
CA LEU A 381 0.24 0.43 17.93
C LEU A 381 -0.23 1.29 19.10
N PHE A 382 0.55 2.26 19.56
CA PHE A 382 0.15 3.19 20.61
C PHE A 382 -0.46 4.48 20.06
N GLN A 383 -0.14 4.88 18.82
CA GLN A 383 -1.00 5.80 18.06
C GLN A 383 -2.38 5.17 17.80
N SER A 384 -2.44 3.85 17.56
CA SER A 384 -3.72 3.14 17.38
C SER A 384 -4.44 2.78 18.69
N ARG A 385 -3.75 2.78 19.85
CA ARG A 385 -4.41 2.72 21.17
C ARG A 385 -5.03 4.04 21.62
N PHE A 386 -4.84 5.13 20.89
CA PHE A 386 -5.85 6.19 20.83
C PHE A 386 -7.02 5.70 19.99
N ASP A 387 -7.66 4.65 20.49
CA ASP A 387 -8.90 4.11 19.98
C ASP A 387 -10.04 5.01 20.48
N TYR A 388 -10.12 6.20 19.89
CA TYR A 388 -11.44 6.71 19.58
C TYR A 388 -11.94 5.90 18.38
N SER A 389 -12.62 4.80 18.67
CA SER A 389 -13.42 4.02 17.72
C SER A 389 -12.78 3.88 16.32
N TRP A 390 -11.79 3.02 16.19
CA TRP A 390 -11.14 2.61 14.94
C TRP A 390 -11.99 1.70 14.04
N ASP A 391 -13.32 1.70 14.21
CA ASP A 391 -14.26 1.24 13.19
C ASP A 391 -14.43 2.25 12.02
N THR A 392 -13.66 3.34 11.96
CA THR A 392 -13.91 4.41 10.96
C THR A 392 -12.85 4.61 9.88
N LEU A 393 -11.63 4.04 9.97
CA LEU A 393 -10.63 4.12 8.88
C LEU A 393 -10.58 2.87 7.98
N THR A 394 -11.22 1.77 8.38
CA THR A 394 -11.55 0.65 7.49
C THR A 394 -12.81 0.90 6.66
N GLU A 395 -13.60 1.94 6.98
CA GLU A 395 -14.85 2.30 6.29
C GLU A 395 -14.77 3.53 5.38
N GLN A 396 -13.69 4.34 5.42
CA GLN A 396 -13.59 5.48 4.51
C GLN A 396 -13.45 5.02 3.07
N LYS A 397 -14.43 5.41 2.26
CA LYS A 397 -14.54 5.12 0.83
C LYS A 397 -14.33 6.42 0.05
N ALA A 398 -13.85 6.29 -1.17
CA ALA A 398 -13.79 7.40 -2.09
C ALA A 398 -14.48 7.07 -3.41
N VAL A 399 -15.13 8.07 -4.01
CA VAL A 399 -15.62 8.00 -5.38
C VAL A 399 -14.88 9.06 -6.19
N ILE A 400 -14.23 8.60 -7.26
CA ILE A 400 -13.42 9.40 -8.17
C ILE A 400 -14.21 9.54 -9.47
N PHE A 401 -14.53 10.76 -9.86
CA PHE A 401 -15.33 11.06 -11.04
C PHE A 401 -14.41 11.47 -12.19
N ASP A 402 -14.74 11.02 -13.41
CA ASP A 402 -14.36 11.78 -14.60
C ASP A 402 -15.17 13.09 -14.69
N LEU A 403 -14.71 14.04 -15.52
CA LEU A 403 -15.40 15.31 -15.75
C LEU A 403 -16.31 15.29 -16.99
N ASP A 404 -15.77 14.92 -18.15
CA ASP A 404 -16.32 15.21 -19.48
C ASP A 404 -17.22 14.06 -19.95
N GLY A 405 -18.54 14.26 -19.85
CA GLY A 405 -19.53 13.21 -20.10
C GLY A 405 -19.98 12.46 -18.84
N VAL A 406 -19.42 12.81 -17.66
CA VAL A 406 -19.88 12.33 -16.34
C VAL A 406 -20.49 13.47 -15.52
N ILE A 407 -19.70 14.52 -15.23
CA ILE A 407 -20.18 15.69 -14.47
C ILE A 407 -20.80 16.72 -15.41
N ILE A 408 -20.13 16.98 -16.54
CA ILE A 408 -20.51 17.99 -17.53
C ILE A 408 -20.96 17.28 -18.82
N ASP A 409 -22.09 17.70 -19.39
CA ASP A 409 -22.57 17.25 -20.71
C ASP A 409 -21.82 18.00 -21.83
N SER A 410 -20.50 17.83 -21.86
CA SER A 410 -19.56 18.51 -22.77
C SER A 410 -19.32 17.74 -24.07
N MET A 411 -19.51 16.42 -24.06
CA MET A 411 -19.12 15.54 -25.16
C MET A 411 -19.80 15.85 -26.52
N PRO A 412 -21.08 16.24 -26.60
CA PRO A 412 -21.68 16.67 -27.87
C PRO A 412 -20.98 17.90 -28.48
N PHE A 413 -20.48 18.81 -27.64
CA PHE A 413 -19.71 19.98 -28.10
C PHE A 413 -18.28 19.59 -28.45
N TYR A 414 -17.70 18.65 -27.71
CA TYR A 414 -16.39 18.09 -28.01
C TYR A 414 -16.36 17.44 -29.41
N TYR A 415 -17.37 16.62 -29.73
CA TYR A 415 -17.56 16.05 -31.06
C TYR A 415 -17.67 17.13 -32.14
N LYS A 416 -18.58 18.11 -31.97
CA LYS A 416 -18.79 19.18 -32.96
C LYS A 416 -17.52 19.99 -33.22
N ALA A 417 -16.74 20.28 -32.19
CA ALA A 417 -15.49 21.01 -32.31
C ALA A 417 -14.42 20.22 -33.07
N TRP A 418 -14.28 18.92 -32.78
CA TRP A 418 -13.39 18.04 -33.55
C TRP A 418 -13.83 17.89 -35.00
N LYS A 419 -15.14 17.70 -35.23
CA LYS A 419 -15.70 17.63 -36.57
C LYS A 419 -15.36 18.88 -37.39
N GLU A 420 -15.58 20.06 -36.84
CA GLU A 420 -15.25 21.32 -37.52
C GLU A 420 -13.75 21.44 -37.82
N ALA A 421 -12.88 21.02 -36.90
CA ALA A 421 -11.43 21.06 -37.10
C ALA A 421 -10.94 20.06 -38.16
N PHE A 422 -11.53 18.87 -38.22
CA PHE A 422 -11.17 17.86 -39.21
C PHE A 422 -11.74 18.17 -40.61
N GLU A 423 -12.89 18.84 -40.69
CA GLU A 423 -13.45 19.30 -41.96
C GLU A 423 -12.51 20.24 -42.71
N THR A 424 -11.70 21.06 -42.01
CA THR A 424 -10.73 21.95 -42.66
C THR A 424 -9.59 21.23 -43.36
N VAL A 425 -9.38 19.95 -43.05
CA VAL A 425 -8.37 19.08 -43.69
C VAL A 425 -9.02 17.96 -44.52
N GLY A 426 -10.33 18.09 -44.78
CA GLY A 426 -11.10 17.12 -45.57
C GLY A 426 -11.18 15.74 -44.92
N VAL A 427 -11.27 15.69 -43.58
CA VAL A 427 -11.50 14.47 -42.79
C VAL A 427 -12.92 14.55 -42.21
N ASN A 428 -13.72 13.50 -42.41
CA ASN A 428 -15.08 13.43 -41.87
C ASN A 428 -15.14 12.41 -40.73
N VAL A 429 -15.14 12.90 -39.49
CA VAL A 429 -15.19 12.05 -38.29
C VAL A 429 -16.62 11.73 -37.86
N SER A 430 -16.85 10.47 -37.49
CA SER A 430 -18.08 10.07 -36.79
C SER A 430 -18.06 10.48 -35.32
N GLU A 431 -19.24 10.58 -34.73
CA GLU A 431 -19.36 10.86 -33.29
C GLU A 431 -18.72 9.74 -32.46
N GLU A 432 -18.90 8.48 -32.88
CA GLU A 432 -18.33 7.33 -32.18
C GLU A 432 -16.80 7.34 -32.14
N GLU A 433 -16.12 7.70 -33.24
CA GLU A 433 -14.65 7.81 -33.29
C GLU A 433 -14.12 8.80 -32.25
N ILE A 434 -14.79 9.96 -32.09
CA ILE A 434 -14.38 10.97 -31.11
C ILE A 434 -14.64 10.48 -29.68
N TYR A 435 -15.78 9.85 -29.41
CA TYR A 435 -16.10 9.34 -28.07
C TYR A 435 -15.19 8.17 -27.64
N MET A 436 -14.71 7.35 -28.59
CA MET A 436 -13.75 6.29 -28.30
C MET A 436 -12.39 6.82 -27.80
N ARG A 437 -12.06 8.08 -28.13
CA ARG A 437 -10.80 8.77 -27.78
C ARG A 437 -10.95 9.83 -26.69
N GLU A 438 -12.11 9.89 -26.02
CA GLU A 438 -12.27 10.73 -24.83
C GLU A 438 -11.18 10.38 -23.79
N GLY A 439 -10.62 11.40 -23.15
CA GLY A 439 -9.56 11.27 -22.15
C GLY A 439 -8.14 11.18 -22.71
N GLU A 440 -7.98 11.01 -24.04
CA GLU A 440 -6.68 11.04 -24.72
C GLU A 440 -6.11 12.46 -24.82
N LYS A 441 -4.78 12.59 -24.94
CA LYS A 441 -4.16 13.88 -25.25
C LYS A 441 -4.58 14.34 -26.64
N ARG A 442 -4.94 15.62 -26.77
CA ARG A 442 -5.53 16.18 -28.00
C ARG A 442 -4.61 16.05 -29.21
N GLU A 443 -3.31 16.18 -29.00
CA GLU A 443 -2.28 16.02 -30.03
C GLU A 443 -2.25 14.58 -30.57
N ILE A 444 -2.43 13.58 -29.69
CA ILE A 444 -2.50 12.17 -30.08
C ILE A 444 -3.80 11.93 -30.85
N THR A 445 -4.93 12.43 -30.38
CA THR A 445 -6.21 12.33 -31.10
C THR A 445 -6.14 12.94 -32.49
N ALA A 446 -5.57 14.16 -32.62
CA ALA A 446 -5.38 14.82 -33.91
C ALA A 446 -4.52 13.99 -34.87
N LYS A 447 -3.39 13.48 -34.37
CA LYS A 447 -2.44 12.67 -35.13
C LYS A 447 -3.06 11.37 -35.62
N GLU A 448 -3.63 10.58 -34.71
CA GLU A 448 -4.11 9.23 -35.01
C GLU A 448 -5.34 9.26 -35.93
N ILE A 449 -6.30 10.15 -35.70
CA ILE A 449 -7.47 10.27 -36.60
C ILE A 449 -7.04 10.72 -37.99
N PHE A 450 -6.14 11.71 -38.10
CA PHE A 450 -5.66 12.17 -39.40
C PHE A 450 -4.99 11.01 -40.16
N LYS A 451 -4.11 10.28 -39.48
CA LYS A 451 -3.40 9.12 -40.04
C LYS A 451 -4.37 8.02 -40.48
N GLU A 452 -5.38 7.71 -39.67
CA GLU A 452 -6.40 6.71 -39.99
C GLU A 452 -7.20 7.07 -41.26
N HIS A 453 -7.51 8.36 -41.46
CA HIS A 453 -8.31 8.82 -42.61
C HIS A 453 -7.49 9.13 -43.86
N LYS A 454 -6.24 9.57 -43.72
CA LYS A 454 -5.38 9.99 -44.85
C LYS A 454 -4.30 8.97 -45.24
N GLY A 455 -4.00 8.01 -44.37
CA GLY A 455 -3.02 6.95 -44.60
C GLY A 455 -1.56 7.36 -44.41
N TYR A 456 -1.27 8.56 -43.89
CA TYR A 456 0.08 9.03 -43.60
C TYR A 456 0.14 9.90 -42.33
N GLU A 457 1.34 10.04 -41.77
CA GLU A 457 1.57 10.82 -40.55
C GLU A 457 1.51 12.34 -40.85
N PRO A 458 0.71 13.12 -40.11
CA PRO A 458 0.74 14.57 -40.22
C PRO A 458 2.03 15.13 -39.62
N ASP A 459 2.50 16.28 -40.14
CA ASP A 459 3.57 17.03 -39.49
C ASP A 459 3.06 17.77 -38.22
N ASP A 460 4.01 18.21 -37.40
CA ASP A 460 3.70 18.87 -36.13
C ASP A 460 2.94 20.20 -36.30
N ASP A 461 3.15 20.91 -37.42
CA ASP A 461 2.45 22.17 -37.70
C ASP A 461 0.97 21.93 -38.01
N LEU A 462 0.68 20.88 -38.76
CA LEU A 462 -0.68 20.44 -39.05
C LEU A 462 -1.40 19.97 -37.79
N ILE A 463 -0.73 19.19 -36.94
CA ILE A 463 -1.28 18.79 -35.63
C ILE A 463 -1.63 20.03 -34.80
N ARG A 464 -0.70 20.99 -34.70
CA ARG A 464 -0.92 22.25 -33.99
C ARG A 464 -2.10 23.03 -34.57
N ALA A 465 -2.22 23.10 -35.88
CA ALA A 465 -3.31 23.81 -36.56
C ALA A 465 -4.68 23.17 -36.28
N ILE A 466 -4.79 21.84 -36.39
CA ILE A 466 -6.02 21.09 -36.09
C ILE A 466 -6.42 21.29 -34.63
N VAL A 467 -5.48 21.10 -33.69
CA VAL A 467 -5.76 21.27 -32.26
C VAL A 467 -6.20 22.70 -31.95
N LYS A 468 -5.51 23.71 -32.50
CA LYS A 468 -5.88 25.12 -32.33
C LYS A 468 -7.29 25.39 -32.83
N ARG A 469 -7.63 24.91 -34.03
CA ARG A 469 -8.96 25.11 -34.63
C ARG A 469 -10.05 24.44 -33.81
N LYS A 470 -9.77 23.25 -33.28
CA LYS A 470 -10.67 22.53 -32.37
C LYS A 470 -10.91 23.32 -31.08
N GLU A 471 -9.86 23.89 -30.48
CA GLU A 471 -10.02 24.69 -29.25
C GLU A 471 -10.83 25.97 -29.52
N GLU A 472 -10.57 26.67 -30.62
CA GLU A 472 -11.36 27.84 -31.05
C GLU A 472 -12.84 27.49 -31.25
N ALA A 473 -13.11 26.39 -31.96
CA ALA A 473 -14.47 25.89 -32.19
C ALA A 473 -15.14 25.53 -30.86
N TYR A 474 -14.43 24.79 -29.99
CA TYR A 474 -14.94 24.38 -28.68
C TYR A 474 -15.27 25.59 -27.80
N HIS A 475 -14.35 26.55 -27.65
CA HIS A 475 -14.60 27.77 -26.88
C HIS A 475 -15.79 28.58 -27.41
N ARG A 476 -16.01 28.61 -28.73
CA ARG A 476 -17.14 29.31 -29.35
C ARG A 476 -18.48 28.62 -29.09
N ILE A 477 -18.54 27.29 -29.14
CA ILE A 477 -19.81 26.54 -29.10
C ILE A 477 -20.14 25.96 -27.73
N PHE A 478 -19.15 25.85 -26.83
CA PHE A 478 -19.30 25.18 -25.55
C PHE A 478 -20.33 25.89 -24.66
N LYS A 479 -21.24 25.08 -24.11
CA LYS A 479 -22.20 25.53 -23.09
C LYS A 479 -22.04 24.65 -21.86
N SER A 480 -21.68 25.26 -20.74
CA SER A 480 -21.53 24.57 -19.46
C SER A 480 -22.88 24.05 -18.97
N LYS A 481 -23.09 22.74 -19.05
CA LYS A 481 -24.28 22.09 -18.51
C LYS A 481 -23.86 20.90 -17.64
N ILE A 482 -24.21 20.94 -16.36
CA ILE A 482 -24.02 19.82 -15.44
C ILE A 482 -25.11 18.78 -15.70
N PHE A 483 -24.76 17.49 -15.70
CA PHE A 483 -25.77 16.44 -15.83
C PHE A 483 -26.79 16.48 -14.69
N PRO A 484 -28.11 16.34 -14.98
CA PRO A 484 -29.13 16.31 -13.94
C PRO A 484 -28.83 15.22 -12.88
N GLY A 485 -28.95 15.59 -11.60
CA GLY A 485 -28.75 14.66 -10.48
C GLY A 485 -27.31 14.53 -9.98
N ILE A 486 -26.30 15.09 -10.67
CA ILE A 486 -24.91 15.05 -10.20
C ILE A 486 -24.73 15.80 -8.88
N VAL A 487 -25.25 17.02 -8.76
CA VAL A 487 -25.12 17.81 -7.52
C VAL A 487 -25.76 17.09 -6.34
N GLU A 488 -26.92 16.47 -6.56
CA GLU A 488 -27.60 15.66 -5.55
C GLU A 488 -26.79 14.42 -5.17
N LEU A 489 -26.16 13.74 -6.14
CA LEU A 489 -25.31 12.58 -5.90
C LEU A 489 -24.07 12.97 -5.09
N LEU A 490 -23.37 14.05 -5.45
CA LEU A 490 -22.19 14.51 -4.72
C LEU A 490 -22.53 14.89 -3.28
N ASN A 491 -23.65 15.59 -3.06
CA ASN A 491 -24.13 15.94 -1.72
C ASN A 491 -24.54 14.69 -0.92
N LEU A 492 -25.18 13.70 -1.56
CA LEU A 492 -25.52 12.42 -0.92
C LEU A 492 -24.27 11.67 -0.48
N LEU A 493 -23.24 11.59 -1.33
CA LEU A 493 -21.98 10.94 -1.00
C LEU A 493 -21.24 11.66 0.13
N LYS A 494 -21.22 13.01 0.12
CA LYS A 494 -20.66 13.81 1.21
C LYS A 494 -21.41 13.63 2.53
N ALA A 495 -22.73 13.59 2.49
CA ALA A 495 -23.55 13.31 3.68
C ALA A 495 -23.26 11.92 4.28
N LYS A 496 -22.75 10.98 3.47
CA LYS A 496 -22.30 9.65 3.88
C LYS A 496 -20.81 9.58 4.23
N ASN A 497 -20.13 10.72 4.36
CA ASN A 497 -18.70 10.81 4.67
C ASN A 497 -17.79 10.08 3.66
N ILE A 498 -18.23 9.98 2.40
CA ILE A 498 -17.45 9.42 1.29
C ILE A 498 -16.62 10.55 0.67
N LYS A 499 -15.32 10.31 0.49
CA LYS A 499 -14.39 11.25 -0.14
C LYS A 499 -14.63 11.37 -1.63
N LEU A 500 -14.48 12.57 -2.18
CA LEU A 500 -14.76 12.85 -3.58
C LEU A 500 -13.49 13.27 -4.32
N GLY A 501 -13.11 12.47 -5.32
CA GLY A 501 -12.03 12.78 -6.26
C GLY A 501 -12.58 13.20 -7.63
N LEU A 502 -11.82 14.01 -8.36
CA LEU A 502 -12.07 14.33 -9.76
C LEU A 502 -10.79 14.10 -10.57
N VAL A 503 -10.88 13.38 -11.68
CA VAL A 503 -9.78 13.13 -12.62
C VAL A 503 -10.24 13.54 -14.01
N THR A 504 -9.45 14.34 -14.73
CA THR A 504 -9.80 14.78 -16.09
C THR A 504 -8.57 14.91 -16.97
N GLY A 505 -8.73 14.62 -18.27
CA GLY A 505 -7.72 14.90 -19.28
C GLY A 505 -7.59 16.39 -19.64
N SER A 506 -8.55 17.23 -19.21
CA SER A 506 -8.53 18.67 -19.45
C SER A 506 -7.40 19.36 -18.67
N VAL A 507 -6.82 20.41 -19.28
CA VAL A 507 -5.76 21.23 -18.68
C VAL A 507 -6.31 22.22 -17.65
N THR A 508 -5.47 22.62 -16.68
CA THR A 508 -5.84 23.47 -15.54
C THR A 508 -6.59 24.75 -15.94
N LYS A 509 -6.15 25.42 -17.00
CA LYS A 509 -6.77 26.67 -17.49
C LYS A 509 -8.25 26.49 -17.84
N THR A 510 -8.60 25.41 -18.53
CA THR A 510 -9.99 25.09 -18.89
C THR A 510 -10.84 24.82 -17.63
N ILE A 511 -10.24 24.20 -16.61
CA ILE A 511 -10.90 23.92 -15.33
C ILE A 511 -11.12 25.20 -14.51
N GLU A 512 -10.16 26.12 -14.48
CA GLU A 512 -10.29 27.40 -13.78
C GLU A 512 -11.40 28.28 -14.35
N GLU A 513 -11.54 28.33 -15.67
CA GLU A 513 -12.65 29.01 -16.34
C GLU A 513 -14.01 28.44 -15.90
N PHE A 514 -14.12 27.11 -15.73
CA PHE A 514 -15.35 26.48 -15.25
C PHE A 514 -15.57 26.67 -13.74
N LYS A 515 -14.49 26.69 -12.94
CA LYS A 515 -14.55 26.99 -11.49
C LYS A 515 -15.12 28.39 -11.24
N SER A 516 -14.81 29.37 -12.09
CA SER A 516 -15.37 30.72 -11.95
C SER A 516 -16.89 30.78 -12.13
N LYS A 517 -17.49 29.79 -12.81
CA LYS A 517 -18.91 29.76 -13.17
C LYS A 517 -19.75 28.82 -12.32
N THR A 518 -19.12 27.93 -11.53
CA THR A 518 -19.82 26.88 -10.79
C THR A 518 -19.15 26.59 -9.44
N THR A 519 -19.96 26.33 -8.42
CA THR A 519 -19.47 25.95 -7.08
C THR A 519 -19.20 24.45 -6.93
N ILE A 520 -19.55 23.64 -7.94
CA ILE A 520 -19.51 22.17 -7.87
C ILE A 520 -18.12 21.63 -7.54
N PHE A 521 -17.05 22.29 -8.01
CA PHE A 521 -15.69 21.84 -7.73
C PHE A 521 -15.30 21.94 -6.25
N SER A 522 -15.96 22.79 -5.46
CA SER A 522 -15.76 22.88 -4.01
C SER A 522 -16.25 21.62 -3.27
N LEU A 523 -17.04 20.77 -3.95
CA LEU A 523 -17.48 19.51 -3.39
C LEU A 523 -16.38 18.44 -3.39
N PHE A 524 -15.35 18.55 -4.25
CA PHE A 524 -14.29 17.55 -4.33
C PHE A 524 -13.18 17.81 -3.32
N ASP A 525 -12.72 16.74 -2.65
CA ASP A 525 -11.57 16.76 -1.77
C ASP A 525 -10.25 16.83 -2.57
N VAL A 526 -10.24 16.19 -3.75
CA VAL A 526 -9.07 16.08 -4.64
C VAL A 526 -9.47 16.32 -6.09
N ILE A 527 -8.66 17.10 -6.81
CA ILE A 527 -8.77 17.28 -8.26
C ILE A 527 -7.40 16.96 -8.88
N VAL A 528 -7.40 16.17 -9.96
CA VAL A 528 -6.24 15.83 -10.79
C VAL A 528 -6.57 16.20 -12.23
N THR A 529 -5.77 17.09 -12.81
CA THR A 529 -5.91 17.57 -14.19
C THR A 529 -4.85 16.98 -15.12
N GLY A 530 -5.06 17.05 -16.44
CA GLY A 530 -4.13 16.47 -17.42
C GLY A 530 -2.74 17.11 -17.43
N GLY A 531 -2.59 18.32 -16.88
CA GLY A 531 -1.29 18.99 -16.70
C GLY A 531 -0.48 18.47 -15.52
N GLU A 532 -1.08 17.64 -14.65
CA GLU A 532 -0.42 17.11 -13.46
C GLU A 532 0.17 15.71 -13.66
N THR A 533 -0.02 15.08 -14.82
CA THR A 533 0.46 13.72 -15.10
C THR A 533 1.36 13.71 -16.34
N LYS A 534 2.37 12.84 -16.34
CA LYS A 534 3.26 12.66 -17.51
C LYS A 534 2.48 12.09 -18.68
N THR A 535 1.63 11.10 -18.39
CA THR A 535 0.79 10.38 -19.36
C THR A 535 -0.70 10.59 -19.08
N GLY A 536 -1.51 10.63 -20.13
CA GLY A 536 -2.97 10.72 -20.05
C GLY A 536 -3.63 9.34 -20.05
N LYS A 537 -4.96 9.30 -19.97
CA LYS A 537 -5.71 8.04 -20.14
C LYS A 537 -5.36 7.44 -21.52
N PRO A 538 -5.08 6.13 -21.64
CA PRO A 538 -5.44 5.04 -20.73
C PRO A 538 -4.38 4.67 -19.66
N SER A 539 -3.33 5.47 -19.45
CA SER A 539 -2.35 5.22 -18.37
C SER A 539 -3.02 5.24 -16.99
N PRO A 540 -2.63 4.39 -16.02
CA PRO A 540 -3.19 4.42 -14.66
C PRO A 540 -2.75 5.63 -13.82
N GLU A 541 -1.72 6.36 -14.27
CA GLU A 541 -1.09 7.47 -13.54
C GLU A 541 -2.09 8.51 -12.99
N PRO A 542 -3.09 9.01 -13.76
CA PRO A 542 -4.04 9.99 -13.24
C PRO A 542 -4.88 9.49 -12.07
N TYR A 543 -5.32 8.23 -12.12
CA TYR A 543 -6.12 7.63 -11.05
C TYR A 543 -5.27 7.27 -9.83
N LEU A 544 -4.05 6.75 -10.01
CA LEU A 544 -3.14 6.48 -8.90
C LEU A 544 -2.78 7.76 -8.14
N LYS A 545 -2.58 8.86 -8.85
CA LYS A 545 -2.33 10.18 -8.25
C LYS A 545 -3.54 10.68 -7.45
N ALA A 546 -4.76 10.42 -7.92
CA ALA A 546 -5.96 10.75 -7.15
C ALA A 546 -6.07 9.92 -5.87
N VAL A 547 -5.80 8.61 -5.94
CA VAL A 547 -5.78 7.69 -4.79
C VAL A 547 -4.74 8.14 -3.75
N GLU A 548 -3.53 8.48 -4.19
CA GLU A 548 -2.45 9.00 -3.34
C GLU A 548 -2.88 10.28 -2.61
N LYS A 549 -3.42 11.26 -3.32
CA LYS A 549 -3.89 12.53 -2.73
C LYS A 549 -5.09 12.35 -1.79
N LEU A 550 -5.94 11.34 -2.04
CA LEU A 550 -7.10 11.04 -1.21
C LEU A 550 -6.73 10.31 0.10
N LEU A 551 -5.55 9.68 0.15
CA LEU A 551 -5.08 8.87 1.27
C LEU A 551 -6.04 7.70 1.62
N ILE A 552 -6.75 7.17 0.61
CA ILE A 552 -7.68 6.04 0.76
C ILE A 552 -7.11 4.81 0.03
N PRO A 553 -7.13 3.60 0.61
CA PRO A 553 -6.69 2.40 -0.09
C PRO A 553 -7.43 2.18 -1.41
N ALA A 554 -6.74 1.76 -2.47
CA ALA A 554 -7.32 1.56 -3.80
C ALA A 554 -8.57 0.65 -3.80
N ARG A 555 -8.59 -0.40 -2.96
CA ARG A 555 -9.75 -1.30 -2.77
C ARG A 555 -11.02 -0.62 -2.26
N ASN A 556 -10.90 0.57 -1.67
CA ASN A 556 -12.01 1.39 -1.16
C ASN A 556 -12.31 2.60 -2.08
N CYS A 557 -11.67 2.66 -3.25
CA CYS A 557 -11.85 3.71 -4.24
C CYS A 557 -12.65 3.18 -5.43
N TYR A 558 -13.68 3.92 -5.83
CA TYR A 558 -14.54 3.60 -6.96
C TYR A 558 -14.47 4.70 -8.01
N VAL A 559 -14.39 4.34 -9.29
CA VAL A 559 -14.31 5.28 -10.40
C VAL A 559 -15.65 5.35 -11.11
N ILE A 560 -16.07 6.56 -11.50
CA ILE A 560 -17.20 6.79 -12.41
C ILE A 560 -16.68 7.39 -13.71
N GLU A 561 -16.92 6.69 -14.82
CA GLU A 561 -16.36 6.97 -16.14
C GLU A 561 -17.42 6.87 -17.25
N ASN A 562 -17.17 7.46 -18.41
CA ASN A 562 -18.07 7.38 -19.58
C ASN A 562 -17.41 6.80 -20.84
N ALA A 563 -16.08 6.69 -20.87
CA ALA A 563 -15.35 6.33 -22.09
C ALA A 563 -14.34 5.18 -21.92
N PRO A 564 -14.02 4.45 -23.01
CA PRO A 564 -13.13 3.29 -22.97
C PRO A 564 -11.71 3.56 -22.44
N LEU A 565 -11.09 4.69 -22.79
CA LEU A 565 -9.73 4.99 -22.34
C LEU A 565 -9.70 5.28 -20.84
N GLY A 566 -10.70 6.01 -20.34
CA GLY A 566 -10.91 6.24 -18.93
C GLY A 566 -11.16 4.97 -18.13
N ILE A 567 -12.02 4.08 -18.64
CA ILE A 567 -12.26 2.76 -18.05
C ILE A 567 -10.96 1.96 -17.98
N LYS A 568 -10.19 1.86 -19.08
CA LYS A 568 -8.91 1.15 -19.10
C LYS A 568 -7.89 1.73 -18.11
N SER A 569 -7.87 3.05 -17.97
CA SER A 569 -7.03 3.76 -17.00
C SER A 569 -7.37 3.36 -15.56
N ALA A 570 -8.66 3.37 -15.21
CA ALA A 570 -9.13 2.95 -13.89
C ALA A 570 -8.82 1.48 -13.59
N LYS A 571 -9.03 0.58 -14.57
CA LYS A 571 -8.74 -0.85 -14.40
C LYS A 571 -7.25 -1.14 -14.30
N SER A 572 -6.42 -0.43 -15.05
CA SER A 572 -4.95 -0.54 -14.94
C SER A 572 -4.44 -0.05 -13.58
N ALA A 573 -5.19 0.83 -12.89
CA ALA A 573 -4.94 1.23 -11.51
C ALA A 573 -5.54 0.27 -10.46
N SER A 574 -6.07 -0.89 -10.89
CA SER A 574 -6.76 -1.87 -10.04
C SER A 574 -7.97 -1.31 -9.28
N LEU A 575 -8.69 -0.37 -9.88
CA LEU A 575 -9.90 0.23 -9.30
C LEU A 575 -11.18 -0.42 -9.85
N THR A 576 -12.24 -0.39 -9.04
CA THR A 576 -13.60 -0.71 -9.50
C THR A 576 -14.13 0.47 -10.31
N CYS A 577 -14.67 0.22 -11.49
CA CYS A 577 -15.11 1.23 -12.45
C CYS A 577 -16.59 1.04 -12.84
N PHE A 578 -17.39 2.04 -12.49
CA PHE A 578 -18.79 2.19 -12.89
C PHE A 578 -18.87 3.07 -14.14
N ALA A 579 -19.24 2.49 -15.28
CA ALA A 579 -19.44 3.26 -16.49
C ALA A 579 -20.85 3.87 -16.54
N VAL A 580 -20.96 5.12 -16.97
CA VAL A 580 -22.23 5.84 -17.18
C VAL A 580 -22.28 6.30 -18.63
N LYS A 581 -23.30 5.85 -19.36
CA LYS A 581 -23.41 6.13 -20.79
C LYS A 581 -23.79 7.60 -21.07
N GLY A 582 -24.76 8.15 -20.32
CA GLY A 582 -25.23 9.52 -20.52
C GLY A 582 -25.73 9.75 -21.95
N SER A 583 -25.20 10.80 -22.61
CA SER A 583 -25.47 11.14 -24.01
C SER A 583 -24.59 10.38 -25.03
N SER A 584 -23.72 9.48 -24.56
CA SER A 584 -22.75 8.77 -25.42
C SER A 584 -23.41 7.87 -26.47
N PRO A 585 -22.94 7.87 -27.73
CA PRO A 585 -23.41 6.93 -28.75
C PRO A 585 -22.88 5.50 -28.51
N LEU A 586 -21.89 5.32 -27.64
CA LEU A 586 -21.22 4.04 -27.43
C LEU A 586 -22.18 2.96 -26.91
N SER A 587 -22.06 1.75 -27.44
CA SER A 587 -22.84 0.62 -26.95
C SER A 587 -22.34 0.15 -25.58
N THR A 588 -23.24 -0.40 -24.77
CA THR A 588 -22.90 -1.05 -23.49
C THR A 588 -21.82 -2.11 -23.67
N ARG A 589 -21.82 -2.82 -24.81
CA ARG A 589 -20.80 -3.82 -25.13
C ARG A 589 -19.41 -3.20 -25.23
N LYS A 590 -19.25 -2.04 -25.88
CA LYS A 590 -17.95 -1.35 -26.01
C LYS A 590 -17.39 -0.92 -24.65
N LEU A 591 -18.25 -0.41 -23.76
CA LEU A 591 -17.85 -0.03 -22.40
C LEU A 591 -17.45 -1.24 -21.54
N LYS A 592 -18.21 -2.35 -21.63
CA LYS A 592 -17.84 -3.62 -20.96
C LYS A 592 -16.54 -4.19 -21.48
N SER A 593 -16.34 -4.20 -22.81
CA SER A 593 -15.08 -4.68 -23.42
C SER A 593 -13.86 -3.84 -23.04
N ALA A 594 -14.06 -2.59 -22.61
CA ALA A 594 -12.99 -1.76 -22.06
C ALA A 594 -12.62 -2.12 -20.61
N GLY A 595 -13.41 -2.96 -19.93
CA GLY A 595 -13.17 -3.43 -18.58
C GLY A 595 -14.10 -2.85 -17.50
N ALA A 596 -15.19 -2.17 -17.87
CA ALA A 596 -16.14 -1.63 -16.90
C ALA A 596 -16.81 -2.76 -16.10
N ASP A 597 -16.82 -2.65 -14.77
CA ASP A 597 -17.44 -3.64 -13.90
C ASP A 597 -18.98 -3.57 -14.03
N PHE A 598 -19.50 -2.34 -14.16
CA PHE A 598 -20.93 -2.08 -14.40
C PHE A 598 -21.13 -0.98 -15.42
N VAL A 599 -22.28 -0.99 -16.09
CA VAL A 599 -22.66 0.04 -17.06
C VAL A 599 -24.08 0.50 -16.77
N TYR A 600 -24.26 1.80 -16.57
CA TYR A 600 -25.54 2.45 -16.31
C TYR A 600 -25.90 3.37 -17.48
N LYS A 601 -27.20 3.51 -17.74
CA LYS A 601 -27.71 4.43 -18.77
C LYS A 601 -27.39 5.88 -18.44
N ASP A 602 -27.61 6.26 -17.18
CA ASP A 602 -27.43 7.63 -16.70
C ASP A 602 -27.13 7.68 -15.19
N ILE A 603 -26.83 8.88 -14.69
CA ILE A 603 -26.54 9.14 -13.27
C ILE A 603 -27.75 8.80 -12.38
N LYS A 604 -28.98 8.91 -12.89
CA LYS A 604 -30.19 8.61 -12.12
C LYS A 604 -30.31 7.11 -11.85
N GLU A 605 -29.99 6.28 -12.83
CA GLU A 605 -29.93 4.82 -12.68
C GLU A 605 -28.82 4.41 -11.70
N LEU A 606 -27.62 4.99 -11.83
CA LEU A 606 -26.52 4.77 -10.88
C LEU A 606 -26.93 5.15 -9.44
N LYS A 607 -27.54 6.34 -9.26
CA LYS A 607 -28.00 6.82 -7.95
C LYS A 607 -29.04 5.87 -7.33
N LYS A 608 -29.98 5.35 -8.11
CA LYS A 608 -30.98 4.37 -7.63
C LYS A 608 -30.30 3.10 -7.13
N HIS A 609 -29.28 2.62 -7.83
CA HIS A 609 -28.51 1.45 -7.41
C HIS A 609 -27.78 1.72 -6.09
N ILE A 610 -27.12 2.88 -5.95
CA ILE A 610 -26.44 3.30 -4.72
C ILE A 610 -27.41 3.40 -3.52
N ILE A 611 -28.62 3.94 -3.73
CA ILE A 611 -29.63 4.07 -2.67
C ILE A 611 -30.23 2.71 -2.30
N TRP A 612 -30.56 1.87 -3.29
CA TRP A 612 -31.13 0.54 -3.07
C TRP A 612 -30.18 -0.36 -2.26
N ALA A 613 -28.89 -0.32 -2.63
CA ALA A 613 -27.80 -0.99 -1.93
C ALA A 613 -27.69 -0.62 -0.45
N ASP A 614 -27.84 0.66 -0.15
CA ASP A 614 -27.76 1.25 1.19
C ASP A 614 -28.98 0.93 2.06
N THR A 615 -30.16 0.73 1.45
CA THR A 615 -31.43 0.57 2.16
C THR A 615 -31.79 -0.89 2.49
N ASN A 616 -31.41 -1.85 1.64
CA ASN A 616 -31.89 -3.25 1.72
C ASN A 616 -30.85 -4.27 2.21
N MET A 617 -29.66 -3.83 2.60
CA MET A 617 -28.62 -4.69 3.18
C MET A 617 -27.91 -3.97 4.33
N PRO A 618 -27.67 -4.61 5.49
CA PRO A 618 -26.66 -4.14 6.42
C PRO A 618 -25.34 -4.07 5.64
N MET A 619 -24.67 -2.92 5.61
CA MET A 619 -23.51 -2.64 4.74
C MET A 619 -22.36 -3.67 4.80
N LYS A 620 -22.31 -4.53 5.83
CA LYS A 620 -21.43 -5.72 5.89
C LYS A 620 -21.74 -6.80 4.84
N LYS A 621 -22.95 -6.83 4.27
CA LYS A 621 -23.37 -7.79 3.23
C LYS A 621 -23.39 -7.21 1.81
N PHE A 622 -23.18 -5.91 1.63
CA PHE A 622 -23.10 -5.29 0.30
C PHE A 622 -21.93 -5.84 -0.53
N LEU A 623 -20.91 -6.40 0.13
CA LEU A 623 -19.70 -6.97 -0.51
C LEU A 623 -19.71 -8.51 -0.61
N GLY A 624 -20.71 -9.19 -0.04
CA GLY A 624 -20.79 -10.66 -0.05
C GLY A 624 -21.40 -11.27 -1.33
N ILE A 625 -22.13 -10.48 -2.12
CA ILE A 625 -22.66 -10.92 -3.43
C ILE A 625 -21.77 -10.39 -4.55
N PHE A 626 -20.48 -10.73 -4.48
CA PHE A 626 -19.59 -10.67 -5.64
C PHE A 626 -18.87 -12.00 -5.89
N GLU A 627 -18.97 -12.97 -4.98
CA GLU A 627 -18.39 -14.31 -5.16
C GLU A 627 -19.44 -15.41 -5.43
N ASP A 628 -20.72 -15.24 -5.07
CA ASP A 628 -21.74 -16.31 -5.21
C ASP A 628 -22.55 -16.30 -6.54
N VAL A 629 -22.18 -15.48 -7.53
CA VAL A 629 -22.86 -15.40 -8.85
C VAL A 629 -21.94 -15.75 -10.03
N LEU A 630 -20.71 -16.20 -9.77
CA LEU A 630 -19.86 -16.93 -10.73
C LEU A 630 -19.71 -18.38 -10.27
#